data_AF-A0A439RFH9-F1
#
_entry.id   AF-A0A439RFH9-F1
#
_cell.length_a   1.000
_cell.length_b   1.000
_cell.length_c   1.000
_cell.angle_alpha   90.00
_cell.angle_beta   90.00
_cell.angle_gamma   90.00
#
_symmetry.space_group_name_H-M   'P 1'
#
loop_
_entity.id
_entity.type
_entity.pdbx_description
1 polymer ?
#
loop_
_entity_poly.entity_id
_entity_poly.type
_entity_poly.pdbx_seq_one_letter_code
_entity_poly.pdbx_strand_id
1 'polypeptide(L)'
;MNEKTFRRIRKKARGGPSLMEAVKEVRARGAKPGRRHGPPAVSEEQHFNVCPVCGQAFDMRHLDEALYHAIPGHKPKQLDS
;
A
#
# COMPACT_ATOMS: atom_id res chain seq x y z
N MET A 1 18.94 -31.32 -21.83
CA MET A 1 17.76 -31.47 -22.72
C MET A 1 17.97 -30.60 -23.95
N ASN A 2 17.72 -31.11 -25.17
CA ASN A 2 18.07 -30.41 -26.42
C ASN A 2 16.87 -29.67 -27.06
N GLU A 3 17.17 -28.71 -27.93
CA GLU A 3 16.20 -27.84 -28.61
C GLU A 3 15.19 -28.60 -29.49
N LYS A 4 15.59 -29.71 -30.10
CA LYS A 4 14.71 -30.57 -30.89
C LYS A 4 13.64 -31.25 -30.03
N THR A 5 13.98 -31.63 -28.80
CA THR A 5 13.04 -32.22 -27.83
C THR A 5 11.98 -31.20 -27.40
N PHE A 6 12.38 -29.97 -27.09
CA PHE A 6 11.45 -28.89 -26.75
C PHE A 6 10.49 -28.56 -27.91
N ARG A 7 11.00 -28.52 -29.14
CA ARG A 7 10.19 -28.27 -30.35
C ARG A 7 9.14 -29.35 -30.57
N ARG A 8 9.46 -30.62 -30.26
CA ARG A 8 8.53 -31.76 -30.37
C ARG A 8 7.42 -31.72 -29.32
N ILE A 9 7.75 -31.39 -28.07
CA ILE A 9 6.78 -31.24 -26.98
C ILE A 9 5.79 -30.11 -27.30
N ARG A 10 6.30 -28.97 -27.77
CA ARG A 10 5.49 -27.80 -28.15
C ARG A 10 4.55 -28.08 -29.35
N LYS A 11 4.99 -28.90 -30.31
CA LYS A 11 4.18 -29.31 -31.48
C LYS A 11 3.03 -30.28 -31.10
N LYS A 12 3.21 -31.10 -30.06
CA LYS A 12 2.18 -32.06 -29.58
C LYS A 12 1.08 -31.41 -28.73
N ALA A 13 1.40 -30.33 -28.01
CA ALA A 13 0.50 -29.71 -27.03
C ALA A 13 -0.59 -28.78 -27.62
N ARG A 14 -0.80 -28.74 -28.95
CA ARG A 14 -1.53 -27.65 -29.63
C ARG A 14 -1.02 -26.27 -29.20
N GLY A 15 0.28 -26.05 -29.37
CA GLY A 15 0.91 -24.73 -29.52
C GLY A 15 0.38 -23.59 -28.64
N GLY A 16 0.49 -23.72 -27.32
CA GLY A 16 0.29 -22.58 -26.42
C GLY A 16 1.41 -21.54 -26.52
N PRO A 17 1.15 -20.30 -26.08
CA PRO A 17 2.19 -19.29 -25.94
C PRO A 17 3.30 -19.80 -25.01
N SER A 18 4.55 -19.47 -25.33
CA SER A 18 5.66 -19.67 -24.41
C SER A 18 5.45 -18.84 -23.15
N LEU A 19 6.16 -19.19 -22.07
CA LEU A 19 6.13 -18.42 -20.83
C LEU A 19 6.44 -16.94 -21.06
N MET A 20 7.42 -16.63 -21.91
CA MET A 20 7.75 -15.24 -22.24
C MET A 20 6.64 -14.53 -23.02
N GLU A 21 5.96 -15.23 -23.93
CA GLU A 21 4.81 -14.69 -24.66
C GLU A 21 3.64 -14.41 -23.70
N ALA A 22 3.36 -15.33 -22.78
CA ALA A 22 2.32 -15.16 -21.76
C ALA A 22 2.64 -13.98 -20.81
N VAL A 23 3.89 -13.84 -20.37
CA VAL A 23 4.33 -12.73 -19.51
C VAL A 23 4.23 -11.39 -20.25
N LYS A 24 4.60 -11.35 -21.53
CA LYS A 24 4.48 -10.15 -22.36
C LYS A 24 3.02 -9.72 -22.50
N GLU A 25 2.12 -10.67 -22.69
CA GLU A 25 0.68 -10.41 -22.76
C GLU A 25 0.11 -9.88 -21.44
N VAL A 26 0.48 -10.49 -20.30
CA VAL A 26 0.06 -10.03 -18.97
C VAL A 26 0.52 -8.59 -18.70
N ARG A 27 1.76 -8.24 -19.08
CA ARG A 27 2.26 -6.87 -18.94
C ARG A 27 1.58 -5.90 -19.91
N ALA A 28 1.31 -6.33 -21.15
CA ALA A 28 0.64 -5.51 -22.16
C ALA A 28 -0.81 -5.18 -21.78
N ARG A 29 -1.48 -6.05 -21.01
CA ARG A 29 -2.82 -5.77 -20.45
C ARG A 29 -2.81 -4.60 -19.46
N GLY A 30 -1.64 -4.20 -18.95
CA GLY A 30 -1.47 -3.12 -18.00
C GLY A 30 -2.09 -3.43 -16.64
N ALA A 31 -1.67 -2.71 -15.61
CA ALA A 31 -2.42 -2.70 -14.36
C ALA A 31 -3.76 -2.00 -14.63
N LYS A 32 -4.89 -2.65 -14.32
CA LYS A 32 -6.17 -1.95 -14.28
C LYS A 32 -6.09 -0.99 -13.09
N PRO A 33 -6.22 0.33 -13.29
CA PRO A 33 -6.24 1.25 -12.16
C PRO A 33 -7.43 0.91 -11.29
N GLY A 34 -7.18 0.69 -10.00
CA GLY A 34 -8.26 0.58 -9.03
C GLY A 34 -9.04 1.90 -8.97
N ARG A 35 -10.35 1.83 -8.71
CA ARG A 35 -11.12 3.03 -8.38
C ARG A 35 -10.91 3.33 -6.89
N ARG A 36 -10.53 4.55 -6.55
CA ARG A 36 -10.50 4.99 -5.15
C ARG A 36 -11.92 4.90 -4.58
N HIS A 37 -12.08 4.13 -3.52
CA HIS A 37 -13.34 4.04 -2.78
C HIS A 37 -13.38 5.12 -1.70
N GLY A 38 -14.55 5.72 -1.50
CA GLY A 38 -14.76 6.74 -0.46
C GLY A 38 -14.49 8.19 -0.90
N PRO A 39 -14.81 9.15 0.00
CA PRO A 39 -14.63 10.59 -0.23
C PRO A 39 -13.15 10.94 -0.39
N PRO A 40 -12.78 12.03 -1.10
CA PRO A 40 -11.39 12.49 -1.26
C PRO A 40 -10.58 12.45 0.04
N ALA A 41 -9.27 12.23 -0.07
CA ALA A 41 -8.43 12.26 1.12
C ALA A 41 -8.50 13.69 1.68
N VAL A 42 -8.82 13.79 2.96
CA VAL A 42 -8.63 15.05 3.68
C VAL A 42 -7.14 15.30 3.84
N SER A 43 -6.74 16.56 4.01
CA SER A 43 -5.33 16.87 4.21
C SER A 43 -4.87 16.36 5.58
N GLU A 44 -3.60 15.98 5.68
CA GLU A 44 -3.02 15.38 6.89
C GLU A 44 -3.21 16.28 8.13
N GLU A 45 -3.19 17.60 7.92
CA GLU A 45 -3.36 18.61 8.97
C GLU A 45 -4.73 18.51 9.66
N GLN A 46 -5.75 17.97 8.99
CA GLN A 46 -7.10 17.82 9.55
C GLN A 46 -7.21 16.69 10.58
N HIS A 47 -6.17 15.87 10.72
CA HIS A 47 -6.13 14.80 11.71
C HIS A 47 -5.45 15.20 13.03
N PHE A 48 -4.70 16.31 13.01
CA PHE A 48 -4.04 16.83 14.20
C PHE A 48 -5.01 17.60 15.09
N ASN A 49 -4.92 17.35 16.39
CA ASN A 49 -5.66 18.05 17.43
C ASN A 49 -4.67 18.70 18.39
N VAL A 50 -4.97 19.94 18.80
CA VAL A 50 -4.15 20.65 19.77
C VAL A 50 -4.67 20.31 21.17
N CYS A 51 -3.82 19.70 22.00
CA CYS A 51 -4.18 19.37 23.36
C CYS A 51 -4.39 20.64 24.20
N PRO A 52 -5.54 20.84 24.86
CA PRO A 52 -5.78 22.02 25.69
C PRO A 52 -5.00 22.00 27.01
N VAL A 53 -4.44 20.84 27.40
CA VAL A 53 -3.67 20.68 28.65
C VAL A 53 -2.21 21.06 28.46
N CYS A 54 -1.57 20.55 27.41
CA CYS A 54 -0.13 20.70 27.20
C CYS A 54 0.25 21.54 25.98
N GLY A 55 -0.72 21.90 25.12
CA GLY A 55 -0.51 22.68 23.90
C GLY A 55 0.12 21.92 22.74
N GLN A 56 0.49 20.65 22.92
CA GLN A 56 1.06 19.82 21.87
C GLN A 56 -0.01 19.41 20.85
N ALA A 57 0.33 19.52 19.57
CA ALA A 57 -0.45 18.91 18.51
C ALA A 57 -0.19 17.40 18.47
N PHE A 58 -1.25 16.60 18.39
CA PHE A 58 -1.17 15.14 18.35
C PHE A 58 -2.14 14.60 17.31
N ASP A 59 -1.83 13.46 16.71
CA ASP A 59 -2.66 12.83 15.70
C ASP A 59 -3.70 11.92 16.36
N MET A 60 -4.98 12.23 16.18
CA MET A 60 -6.08 11.42 16.73
C MET A 60 -6.18 10.01 16.11
N ARG A 61 -5.50 9.76 14.99
CA ARG A 61 -5.41 8.43 14.36
C ARG A 61 -4.39 7.55 15.08
N HIS A 62 -3.42 8.14 15.78
CA HIS A 62 -2.44 7.41 16.58
C HIS A 62 -3.01 7.12 17.97
N LEU A 63 -3.43 5.87 18.17
CA LEU A 63 -4.12 5.44 19.40
C LEU A 63 -3.28 5.69 20.65
N ASP A 64 -1.96 5.48 20.58
CA ASP A 64 -1.05 5.71 21.70
C ASP A 64 -0.94 7.20 22.06
N GLU A 65 -0.97 8.10 21.09
CA GLU A 65 -1.04 9.55 21.32
C GLU A 65 -2.38 9.96 21.93
N ALA A 66 -3.49 9.46 21.37
CA ALA A 66 -4.83 9.76 21.86
C ALA A 66 -5.03 9.29 23.32
N LEU A 67 -4.57 8.08 23.65
CA LEU A 67 -4.64 7.55 25.01
C LEU A 67 -3.75 8.32 25.98
N TYR A 68 -2.56 8.74 25.56
CA TYR A 68 -1.66 9.52 26.41
C TYR A 68 -2.25 10.90 26.73
N HIS A 69 -2.86 11.58 25.75
CA HIS A 69 -3.47 12.89 25.94
C HIS A 69 -4.80 12.84 26.72
N ALA A 70 -5.42 11.67 26.85
CA ALA A 70 -6.60 11.47 27.70
C ALA A 70 -6.27 11.47 29.22
N ILE A 71 -4.99 11.30 29.59
CA ILE A 71 -4.57 11.27 31.00
C ILE A 71 -4.45 12.70 31.54
N PRO A 72 -5.15 13.09 32.62
CA PRO A 72 -5.00 14.41 33.23
C PRO A 72 -3.57 14.68 33.69
N GLY A 73 -3.04 15.87 33.42
CA GLY A 73 -1.70 16.28 33.86
C GLY A 73 -0.53 15.64 33.12
N HIS A 74 -0.77 15.00 31.96
CA HIS A 74 0.31 14.55 31.08
C HIS A 74 1.21 15.72 30.66
N LYS A 75 2.47 15.41 30.34
CA LYS A 75 3.45 16.38 29.82
C LYS A 75 3.57 16.23 28.30
N PRO A 76 4.06 17.23 27.55
CA PRO A 76 4.35 17.03 26.14
C PRO A 76 5.28 15.81 25.90
N LYS A 77 4.93 14.97 24.92
CA LYS A 77 5.83 13.91 24.43
C LYS A 77 7.01 14.53 23.71
N GLN A 78 8.20 13.95 23.90
CA GLN A 78 9.35 14.28 23.06
C GLN A 78 9.11 13.72 21.65
N LEU A 79 9.39 14.53 20.63
CA LEU A 79 9.39 14.07 19.25
C LEU A 79 10.70 13.33 19.02
N ASP A 80 10.63 12.11 18.52
CA ASP A 80 11.81 11.39 18.07
C ASP A 80 12.46 12.19 16.93
N SER A 81 13.74 12.52 17.08
CA SER A 81 14.54 13.31 16.12
C SER A 81 15.20 12.45 15.05
#